data_AF-A0A817Z5A7-F1
#
_entry.id   AF-A0A817Z5A7-F1
#
_cell.length_a   1.000
_cell.length_b   1.000
_cell.length_c   1.000
_cell.angle_alpha   90.00
_cell.angle_beta   90.00
_cell.angle_gamma   90.00
#
_symmetry.space_group_name_H-M   'P 1'
#
loop_
_entity.id
_entity.type
_entity.pdbx_description
1 polymer ?
#
loop_
_entity_poly.entity_id
_entity_poly.type
_entity_poly.pdbx_seq_one_letter_code
_entity_poly.pdbx_strand_id
1 'polypeptide(L)'
;MCITNFRLFVLLRLLLIATTGIIVVECKNNGWPLSESGTTQTNWTGTWHGVLEAYPEGEQGSGWNVTLEIGPYPMTDGACTIWRSTLLENNIRQGLKDYRFCRGRGADDLFIDEGSGVTISAQWINDVLVSPFKYKGVFAVSSMRMRGDVLEEEILITEDKPGIEDVVVSIRAKSIHLMKMRRISA
;
A
#
# COMPACT_ATOMS: atom_id res chain seq x y z
N MET A 1 21.10 -13.25 22.81
CA MET A 1 19.72 -13.50 23.30
C MET A 1 18.90 -12.25 22.95
N CYS A 2 18.36 -12.20 21.73
CA CYS A 2 17.61 -11.06 21.18
C CYS A 2 16.25 -11.60 20.72
N ILE A 3 15.30 -11.64 21.65
CA ILE A 3 13.92 -12.06 21.41
C ILE A 3 13.04 -10.92 21.90
N THR A 4 12.82 -9.93 21.03
CA THR A 4 11.72 -8.94 21.14
C THR A 4 11.75 -8.07 19.88
N ASN A 5 10.66 -8.08 19.10
CA ASN A 5 10.26 -7.13 18.05
C ASN A 5 9.89 -7.72 16.67
N PHE A 6 9.33 -8.94 16.62
CA PHE A 6 8.65 -9.40 15.39
C PHE A 6 7.17 -9.01 15.31
N ARG A 7 6.53 -8.68 16.44
CA ARG A 7 5.20 -8.04 16.46
C ARG A 7 5.19 -6.67 15.76
N LEU A 8 6.35 -6.05 15.55
CA LEU A 8 6.48 -4.66 15.12
C LEU A 8 6.28 -4.46 13.61
N PHE A 9 6.39 -5.50 12.76
CA PHE A 9 6.45 -5.32 11.31
C PHE A 9 5.11 -5.45 10.58
N VAL A 10 4.22 -6.33 11.01
CA VAL A 10 2.82 -6.32 10.53
C VAL A 10 2.02 -5.23 11.24
N LEU A 11 2.43 -4.88 12.47
CA LEU A 11 2.04 -3.62 13.09
C LEU A 11 2.75 -2.37 12.55
N LEU A 12 3.67 -2.43 11.58
CA LEU A 12 4.30 -1.20 11.06
C LEU A 12 3.41 -0.44 10.07
N ARG A 13 2.30 -1.05 9.60
CA ARG A 13 1.12 -0.32 9.11
C ARG A 13 0.06 -0.07 10.20
N LEU A 14 0.11 -0.75 11.37
CA LEU A 14 -0.90 -0.64 12.47
C LEU A 14 -0.49 0.18 13.71
N LEU A 15 0.75 0.60 13.89
CA LEU A 15 1.24 1.31 15.10
C LEU A 15 1.86 2.65 14.73
N LEU A 16 1.09 3.43 13.98
CA LEU A 16 1.53 4.64 13.31
C LEU A 16 0.56 5.80 13.61
N ILE A 17 0.38 6.12 14.90
CA ILE A 17 0.17 7.48 15.46
C ILE A 17 0.50 7.40 16.96
N ALA A 18 1.67 7.90 17.32
CA ALA A 18 1.93 8.72 18.49
C ALA A 18 3.41 9.10 18.41
N THR A 19 3.68 10.38 18.16
CA THR A 19 4.98 11.05 18.20
C THR A 19 5.92 10.91 16.99
N THR A 20 6.26 12.09 16.47
CA THR A 20 7.33 12.49 15.53
C THR A 20 7.06 12.42 14.02
N GLY A 21 7.39 13.54 13.38
CA GLY A 21 6.96 13.95 12.04
C GLY A 21 7.46 13.05 10.92
N ILE A 22 6.56 12.82 9.97
CA ILE A 22 6.83 12.10 8.72
C ILE A 22 7.36 13.12 7.70
N ILE A 23 8.46 12.78 7.02
CA ILE A 23 8.98 13.52 5.88
C ILE A 23 8.26 12.99 4.64
N VAL A 24 7.47 13.84 3.98
CA VAL A 24 6.86 13.54 2.68
C VAL A 24 7.92 13.73 1.60
N VAL A 25 8.24 12.66 0.87
CA VAL A 25 9.14 12.73 -0.29
C VAL A 25 8.28 12.90 -1.53
N GLU A 26 8.33 14.09 -2.12
CA GLU A 26 7.67 14.41 -3.39
C GLU A 26 8.55 13.93 -4.55
N CYS A 27 8.19 12.82 -5.19
CA CYS A 27 8.86 12.34 -6.39
C CYS A 27 8.39 13.18 -7.59
N LYS A 28 9.24 14.10 -8.10
CA LYS A 28 8.98 14.77 -9.37
C LYS A 28 9.09 13.77 -10.52
N ASN A 29 8.08 13.74 -11.39
CA ASN A 29 7.97 12.80 -12.49
C ASN A 29 8.80 13.31 -13.70
N ASN A 30 9.83 12.58 -14.13
CA ASN A 30 10.83 13.06 -15.10
C ASN A 30 10.44 12.83 -16.58
N GLY A 31 9.14 12.89 -16.93
CA GLY A 31 8.70 12.98 -18.32
C GLY A 31 8.92 11.75 -19.21
N TRP A 32 8.93 10.54 -18.65
CA TRP A 32 8.90 9.33 -19.49
C TRP A 32 7.52 9.21 -20.18
N PRO A 33 7.46 9.02 -21.51
CA PRO A 33 6.20 8.82 -22.21
C PRO A 33 5.60 7.48 -21.77
N LEU A 34 4.61 7.54 -20.88
CA LEU A 34 3.78 6.39 -20.53
C LEU A 34 2.86 6.11 -21.73
N SER A 35 2.84 4.87 -22.20
CA SER A 35 1.92 4.45 -23.26
C SER A 35 0.49 4.79 -22.86
N GLU A 36 -0.32 5.32 -23.78
CA GLU A 36 -1.76 5.49 -23.61
C GLU A 36 -2.39 4.14 -23.26
N SER A 37 -2.58 3.90 -21.97
CA SER A 37 -3.23 2.69 -21.47
C SER A 37 -4.70 2.77 -21.84
N GLY A 38 -5.15 1.87 -22.71
CA GLY A 38 -6.57 1.63 -22.93
C GLY A 38 -7.28 1.46 -21.59
N THR A 39 -8.21 2.36 -21.30
CA THR A 39 -8.84 2.58 -19.99
C THR A 39 -9.90 1.52 -19.69
N THR A 40 -9.52 0.24 -19.61
CA THR A 40 -10.33 -0.69 -18.81
C THR A 40 -9.92 -0.52 -17.36
N GLN A 41 -10.32 0.63 -16.79
CA GLN A 41 -10.20 0.86 -15.37
C GLN A 41 -11.00 -0.23 -14.67
N THR A 42 -10.29 -1.17 -14.06
CA THR A 42 -10.93 -2.37 -13.50
C THR A 42 -11.80 -1.94 -12.33
N ASN A 43 -13.02 -2.47 -12.23
CA ASN A 43 -13.93 -2.14 -11.14
C ASN A 43 -13.36 -2.69 -9.82
N TRP A 44 -12.64 -1.88 -9.05
CA TRP A 44 -12.08 -2.25 -7.75
C TRP A 44 -13.05 -2.00 -6.59
N THR A 45 -14.11 -1.25 -6.84
CA THR A 45 -15.09 -0.86 -5.82
C THR A 45 -15.74 -2.07 -5.21
N GLY A 46 -15.89 -2.07 -3.88
CA GLY A 46 -16.52 -3.13 -3.12
C GLY A 46 -15.75 -3.49 -1.85
N THR A 47 -16.22 -4.52 -1.18
CA THR A 47 -15.54 -5.11 -0.02
C THR A 47 -14.87 -6.41 -0.42
N TRP A 48 -13.61 -6.55 -0.06
CA TRP A 48 -12.73 -7.66 -0.39
C TRP A 48 -12.27 -8.35 0.89
N HIS A 49 -12.11 -9.67 0.83
CA HIS A 49 -11.66 -10.46 1.96
C HIS A 49 -10.59 -11.48 1.55
N GLY A 50 -9.55 -11.63 2.35
CA GLY A 50 -8.46 -12.56 2.09
C GLY A 50 -7.53 -12.74 3.28
N VAL A 51 -6.36 -13.31 3.01
CA VAL A 51 -5.31 -13.54 4.01
C VAL A 51 -4.06 -12.77 3.60
N LEU A 52 -3.46 -12.08 4.56
CA LEU A 52 -2.15 -11.47 4.49
C LEU A 52 -1.09 -12.49 4.90
N GLU A 53 -0.22 -12.85 3.97
CA GLU A 53 0.92 -13.75 4.19
C GLU A 53 2.20 -12.92 4.14
N ALA A 54 3.12 -13.12 5.09
CA ALA A 54 4.40 -12.41 5.13
C ALA A 54 5.56 -13.39 4.92
N TYR A 55 6.54 -12.99 4.11
CA TYR A 55 7.72 -13.78 3.76
C TYR A 55 9.01 -13.01 4.07
N PRO A 56 10.03 -13.60 4.72
CA PRO A 56 9.99 -14.93 5.32
C PRO A 56 8.89 -15.02 6.39
N GLU A 57 8.35 -16.22 6.59
CA GLU A 57 7.26 -16.44 7.53
C GLU A 57 7.69 -15.95 8.92
N GLY A 58 6.92 -15.01 9.48
CA GLY A 58 7.17 -14.52 10.82
C GLY A 58 6.85 -15.57 11.88
N GLU A 59 7.27 -15.32 13.13
CA GLU A 59 7.02 -16.20 14.28
C GLU A 59 5.53 -16.51 14.54
N GLN A 60 4.62 -15.72 13.98
CA GLN A 60 3.17 -15.85 14.18
C GLN A 60 2.47 -16.84 13.24
N GLY A 61 3.19 -17.49 12.31
CA GLY A 61 2.76 -18.59 11.43
C GLY A 61 1.25 -18.83 11.30
N SER A 62 0.65 -18.27 10.23
CA SER A 62 -0.66 -18.63 9.61
C SER A 62 -1.27 -17.50 8.77
N GLY A 63 -0.63 -16.32 8.70
CA GLY A 63 -1.18 -15.14 8.04
C GLY A 63 -2.32 -14.49 8.84
N TRP A 64 -2.77 -13.31 8.38
CA TRP A 64 -3.82 -12.53 9.03
C TRP A 64 -5.02 -12.34 8.12
N ASN A 65 -6.24 -12.53 8.66
CA ASN A 65 -7.45 -12.24 7.90
C ASN A 65 -7.57 -10.73 7.68
N VAL A 66 -7.72 -10.33 6.43
CA VAL A 66 -7.86 -8.93 6.00
C VAL A 66 -9.20 -8.74 5.32
N THR A 67 -9.85 -7.63 5.64
CA THR A 67 -10.95 -7.07 4.84
C THR A 67 -10.52 -5.72 4.30
N LEU A 68 -10.75 -5.46 3.02
CA LEU A 68 -10.44 -4.19 2.35
C LEU A 68 -11.71 -3.62 1.70
N GLU A 69 -12.11 -2.42 2.08
CA GLU A 69 -13.23 -1.66 1.56
C GLU A 69 -12.69 -0.57 0.62
N ILE A 70 -13.08 -0.64 -0.65
CA ILE A 70 -12.65 0.31 -1.70
C ILE A 70 -13.90 0.97 -2.26
N GLY A 71 -13.94 2.30 -2.24
CA GLY A 71 -15.05 3.05 -2.85
C GLY A 71 -14.90 3.23 -4.38
N PRO A 72 -15.79 4.02 -5.01
CA PRO A 72 -15.69 4.36 -6.43
C PRO A 72 -14.41 5.12 -6.75
N TYR A 73 -13.85 4.91 -7.94
CA TYR A 73 -12.66 5.63 -8.38
C TYR A 73 -12.87 7.17 -8.39
N PRO A 74 -11.92 7.98 -7.88
CA PRO A 74 -12.06 9.43 -7.84
C PRO A 74 -11.93 10.05 -9.24
N MET A 75 -13.07 10.37 -9.87
CA MET A 75 -13.13 10.87 -11.26
C MET A 75 -12.82 12.37 -11.42
N THR A 76 -12.81 13.15 -10.35
CA THR A 76 -12.60 14.60 -10.42
C THR A 76 -11.48 15.03 -9.50
N ASP A 77 -10.79 16.12 -9.85
CA ASP A 77 -9.75 16.71 -9.02
C ASP A 77 -10.28 17.05 -7.63
N GLY A 78 -9.47 16.74 -6.61
CA GLY A 78 -9.82 16.89 -5.20
C GLY A 78 -10.82 15.86 -4.65
N ALA A 79 -11.35 14.95 -5.47
CA ALA A 79 -12.22 13.89 -4.98
C ALA A 79 -11.42 12.80 -4.26
N CYS A 80 -12.04 12.25 -3.22
CA CYS A 80 -11.52 11.14 -2.45
C CYS A 80 -12.61 10.08 -2.26
N THR A 81 -12.18 8.83 -2.17
CA THR A 81 -13.04 7.67 -1.94
C THR A 81 -12.52 6.84 -0.76
N ILE A 82 -13.35 5.94 -0.24
CA ILE A 82 -12.97 5.07 0.86
C ILE A 82 -11.83 4.13 0.42
N TRP A 83 -10.82 3.99 1.27
CA TRP A 83 -9.76 3.00 1.14
C TRP A 83 -9.43 2.46 2.54
N ARG A 84 -10.24 1.54 3.04
CA ARG A 84 -10.15 1.10 4.44
C ARG A 84 -9.81 -0.37 4.50
N SER A 85 -8.76 -0.72 5.23
CA SER A 85 -8.44 -2.12 5.54
C SER A 85 -8.85 -2.45 6.98
N THR A 86 -9.00 -3.72 7.31
CA THR A 86 -9.28 -4.19 8.67
C THR A 86 -8.60 -5.52 8.86
N LEU A 87 -7.86 -5.68 9.96
CA LEU A 87 -7.19 -6.92 10.32
C LEU A 87 -7.97 -7.61 11.43
N LEU A 88 -8.13 -8.92 11.31
CA LEU A 88 -8.68 -9.78 12.34
C LEU A 88 -7.56 -10.68 12.87
N GLU A 89 -7.11 -10.40 14.10
CA GLU A 89 -6.16 -11.24 14.82
C GLU A 89 -6.90 -11.89 16.00
N ASN A 90 -6.95 -13.22 16.05
CA ASN A 90 -7.66 -13.97 17.10
C ASN A 90 -9.12 -13.52 17.31
N ASN A 91 -9.83 -13.20 16.22
CA ASN A 91 -11.19 -12.62 16.22
C ASN A 91 -11.32 -11.23 16.86
N ILE A 92 -10.22 -10.58 17.22
CA ILE A 92 -10.21 -9.19 17.66
C ILE A 92 -10.03 -8.32 16.42
N ARG A 93 -11.01 -7.45 16.17
CA ARG A 93 -10.93 -6.45 15.10
C ARG A 93 -9.90 -5.40 15.48
N GLN A 94 -8.76 -5.42 14.79
CA GLN A 94 -7.83 -4.30 14.76
C GLN A 94 -8.20 -3.46 13.55
N GLY A 95 -8.97 -2.40 13.80
CA GLY A 95 -9.26 -1.40 12.78
C GLY A 95 -7.94 -0.80 12.31
N LEU A 96 -7.71 -0.85 10.99
CA LEU A 96 -6.63 -0.06 10.40
C LEU A 96 -7.09 1.39 10.29
N LYS A 97 -6.14 2.26 9.97
CA LYS A 97 -6.39 3.67 9.70
C LYS A 97 -7.41 3.81 8.56
N ASP A 98 -8.26 4.83 8.65
CA ASP A 98 -9.26 5.16 7.63
C ASP A 98 -8.59 5.94 6.48
N TYR A 99 -7.86 5.23 5.61
CA TYR A 99 -7.27 5.87 4.44
C TYR A 99 -8.34 6.28 3.42
N ARG A 100 -7.97 7.22 2.56
CA ARG A 100 -8.78 7.64 1.42
C ARG A 100 -7.96 7.56 0.14
N PHE A 101 -8.55 7.07 -0.94
CA PHE A 101 -7.92 7.10 -2.25
C PHE A 101 -8.39 8.35 -3.00
N CYS A 102 -7.47 9.23 -3.37
CA CYS A 102 -7.76 10.57 -3.83
C CYS A 102 -7.13 10.86 -5.18
N ARG A 103 -7.76 11.81 -5.90
CA ARG A 103 -7.21 12.47 -7.08
C ARG A 103 -6.83 13.91 -6.72
N GLY A 104 -5.61 14.30 -7.05
CA GLY A 104 -5.09 15.65 -6.90
C GLY A 104 -5.42 16.50 -8.12
N ARG A 105 -4.41 17.05 -8.78
CA ARG A 105 -4.56 17.90 -9.98
C ARG A 105 -4.27 17.08 -11.24
N GLY A 106 -5.33 16.68 -11.93
CA GLY A 106 -5.26 15.89 -13.16
C GLY A 106 -5.40 14.38 -12.92
N ALA A 107 -5.53 13.65 -14.03
CA ALA A 107 -5.89 12.23 -13.99
C ALA A 107 -4.83 11.32 -13.36
N ASP A 108 -3.55 11.72 -13.46
CA ASP A 108 -2.38 10.95 -13.03
C ASP A 108 -1.89 11.30 -11.63
N ASP A 109 -2.38 12.39 -11.03
CA ASP A 109 -2.03 12.79 -9.67
C ASP A 109 -2.91 12.01 -8.67
N LEU A 110 -2.55 10.75 -8.43
CA LEU A 110 -3.27 9.88 -7.50
C LEU A 110 -2.47 9.73 -6.21
N PHE A 111 -3.18 9.66 -5.09
CA PHE A 111 -2.55 9.45 -3.79
C PHE A 111 -3.49 8.78 -2.80
N ILE A 112 -2.90 8.11 -1.82
CA ILE A 112 -3.58 7.58 -0.64
C ILE A 112 -3.39 8.60 0.47
N ASP A 113 -4.47 9.24 0.91
CA ASP A 113 -4.46 10.13 2.06
C ASP A 113 -4.60 9.31 3.34
N GLU A 114 -3.61 9.43 4.21
CA GLU A 114 -3.64 8.80 5.52
C GLU A 114 -4.26 9.69 6.60
N GLY A 115 -4.66 10.91 6.28
CA GLY A 115 -5.06 11.93 7.24
C GLY A 115 -3.87 12.64 7.87
N SER A 116 -4.16 13.67 8.67
CA SER A 116 -3.16 14.53 9.34
C SER A 116 -2.15 15.17 8.37
N GLY A 117 -2.54 15.38 7.12
CA GLY A 117 -1.69 15.96 6.07
C GLY A 117 -0.65 14.99 5.50
N VAL A 118 -0.71 13.70 5.84
CA VAL A 118 0.20 12.67 5.31
C VAL A 118 -0.45 12.02 4.10
N THR A 119 0.25 12.07 2.97
CA THR A 119 -0.17 11.43 1.73
C THR A 119 0.90 10.48 1.23
N ILE A 120 0.46 9.42 0.54
CA ILE A 120 1.34 8.51 -0.18
C ILE A 120 0.99 8.60 -1.66
N SER A 121 1.96 8.94 -2.50
CA SER A 121 1.76 8.94 -3.95
C SER A 121 1.38 7.54 -4.46
N ALA A 122 0.46 7.50 -5.42
CA ALA A 122 0.05 6.30 -6.11
C ALA A 122 0.01 6.58 -7.62
N GLN A 123 0.32 5.57 -8.43
CA GLN A 123 0.34 5.71 -9.88
C GLN A 123 -0.11 4.41 -10.54
N TRP A 124 -0.84 4.54 -11.64
CA TRP A 124 -1.12 3.40 -12.52
C TRP A 124 0.08 3.10 -13.42
N ILE A 125 0.47 1.83 -13.44
CA ILE A 125 1.42 1.28 -14.42
C ILE A 125 0.68 0.12 -15.08
N ASN A 126 0.18 0.35 -16.30
CA ASN A 126 -0.79 -0.53 -16.96
C ASN A 126 -2.03 -0.77 -16.09
N ASP A 127 -2.25 -2.00 -15.64
CA ASP A 127 -3.38 -2.45 -14.81
C ASP A 127 -3.04 -2.54 -13.31
N VAL A 128 -1.85 -2.07 -12.91
CA VAL A 128 -1.33 -2.15 -11.54
C VAL A 128 -1.30 -0.76 -10.91
N LEU A 129 -1.92 -0.59 -9.74
CA LEU A 129 -1.72 0.60 -8.90
C LEU A 129 -0.46 0.38 -8.06
N VAL A 130 0.52 1.25 -8.22
CA VAL A 130 1.81 1.19 -7.50
C VAL A 130 1.92 2.38 -6.57
N SER A 131 2.30 2.13 -5.32
CA SER A 131 2.45 3.16 -4.29
C SER A 131 3.74 2.93 -3.50
N PRO A 132 4.83 3.63 -3.87
CA PRO A 132 6.09 3.61 -3.13
C PRO A 132 6.05 4.58 -1.94
N PHE A 133 6.60 4.18 -0.80
CA PHE A 133 6.70 5.04 0.39
C PHE A 133 7.91 4.70 1.24
N LYS A 134 8.37 5.70 2.01
CA LYS A 134 9.44 5.57 2.99
C LYS A 134 8.90 5.77 4.40
N TYR A 135 9.38 4.98 5.34
CA TYR A 135 9.03 5.13 6.74
C TYR A 135 10.12 4.57 7.66
N LYS A 136 10.62 5.37 8.61
CA LYS A 136 11.61 4.95 9.63
C LYS A 136 12.78 4.11 9.08
N GLY A 137 13.40 4.54 7.98
CA GLY A 137 14.53 3.83 7.37
C GLY A 137 14.13 2.57 6.57
N VAL A 138 12.85 2.40 6.26
CA VAL A 138 12.32 1.36 5.38
C VAL A 138 11.82 2.02 4.11
N PHE A 139 12.10 1.40 2.97
CA PHE A 139 11.47 1.71 1.70
C PHE A 139 10.55 0.55 1.31
N ALA A 140 9.29 0.85 1.05
CA ALA A 140 8.28 -0.13 0.68
C ALA A 140 7.58 0.26 -0.61
N VAL A 141 7.17 -0.74 -1.37
CA VAL A 141 6.38 -0.57 -2.59
C VAL A 141 5.16 -1.47 -2.48
N SER A 142 3.97 -0.87 -2.38
CA SER A 142 2.70 -1.60 -2.55
C SER A 142 2.33 -1.62 -4.02
N SER A 143 1.95 -2.78 -4.52
CA SER A 143 1.44 -2.99 -5.87
C SER A 143 0.14 -3.76 -5.80
N MET A 144 -0.92 -3.22 -6.40
CA MET A 144 -2.25 -3.80 -6.36
C MET A 144 -2.78 -3.97 -7.78
N ARG A 145 -3.42 -5.11 -8.06
CA ARG A 145 -4.01 -5.39 -9.37
C ARG A 145 -5.17 -6.36 -9.26
N MET A 146 -5.98 -6.40 -10.31
CA MET A 146 -7.05 -7.37 -10.47
C MET A 146 -6.61 -8.52 -11.37
N ARG A 147 -6.94 -9.75 -10.98
CA ARG A 147 -6.85 -10.95 -11.81
C ARG A 147 -8.18 -11.69 -11.80
N GLY A 148 -9.00 -11.45 -12.82
CA GLY A 148 -10.37 -11.97 -12.85
C GLY A 148 -11.20 -11.39 -11.72
N ASP A 149 -11.62 -12.23 -10.77
CA ASP A 149 -12.41 -11.87 -9.59
C ASP A 149 -11.57 -11.71 -8.31
N VAL A 150 -10.24 -11.76 -8.43
CA VAL A 150 -9.30 -11.66 -7.31
C VAL A 150 -8.56 -10.33 -7.34
N LEU A 151 -8.56 -9.63 -6.23
CA LEU A 151 -7.69 -8.49 -5.97
C LEU A 151 -6.40 -8.99 -5.34
N GLU A 152 -5.27 -8.80 -6.01
CA GLU A 152 -3.93 -9.11 -5.51
C GLU A 152 -3.28 -7.82 -5.00
N GLU A 153 -2.73 -7.83 -3.79
CA GLU A 153 -1.80 -6.80 -3.30
C GLU A 153 -0.48 -7.46 -2.86
N GLU A 154 0.63 -6.92 -3.35
CA GLU A 154 1.98 -7.28 -2.92
C GLU A 154 2.66 -6.04 -2.35
N ILE A 155 3.26 -6.19 -1.16
CA ILE A 155 4.07 -5.15 -0.54
C ILE A 155 5.50 -5.67 -0.39
N LEU A 156 6.40 -5.14 -1.21
CA LEU A 156 7.83 -5.41 -1.10
C LEU A 156 8.44 -4.42 -0.10
N ILE A 157 9.16 -4.94 0.90
CA ILE A 157 9.79 -4.15 1.95
C ILE A 157 11.30 -4.30 1.86
N THR A 158 12.00 -3.18 1.91
CA THR A 158 13.45 -3.09 1.78
C THR A 158 14.06 -2.13 2.80
N GLU A 159 15.37 -2.18 2.97
CA GLU A 159 16.08 -1.11 3.67
C GLU A 159 16.11 0.17 2.83
N ASP A 160 15.78 1.30 3.45
CA ASP A 160 16.01 2.59 2.81
C ASP A 160 17.50 2.91 2.86
N LYS A 161 18.12 2.97 1.68
CA LYS A 161 19.51 3.41 1.52
C LYS A 161 19.52 4.71 0.73
N PRO A 162 20.30 5.73 1.16
CA PRO A 162 20.47 6.92 0.36
C PRO A 162 21.10 6.54 -0.99
N GLY A 163 20.62 7.17 -2.06
CA GLY A 163 21.29 7.09 -3.35
C GLY A 163 22.67 7.75 -3.26
N ILE A 164 23.61 7.26 -4.06
CA ILE A 164 24.93 7.86 -4.24
C ILE A 164 25.03 8.20 -5.73
N GLU A 165 25.42 9.44 -6.05
CA GLU A 165 25.57 9.90 -7.43
C GLU A 165 26.53 8.98 -8.20
N ASP A 166 26.16 8.64 -9.44
CA ASP A 166 26.89 7.75 -10.34
C ASP A 166 27.16 6.32 -9.81
N VAL A 167 26.52 5.90 -8.72
CA VAL A 167 26.69 4.57 -8.13
C VAL A 167 25.36 3.83 -8.04
N VAL A 168 25.34 2.61 -8.59
CA VAL A 168 24.21 1.70 -8.39
C VAL A 168 24.22 1.20 -6.94
N VAL A 169 23.24 1.65 -6.16
CA VAL A 169 23.03 1.15 -4.79
C VAL A 169 22.15 -0.10 -4.85
N SER A 170 22.74 -1.25 -4.54
CA SER A 170 21.98 -2.49 -4.41
C SER A 170 21.13 -2.47 -3.13
N ILE A 171 19.82 -2.59 -3.33
CA ILE A 171 18.83 -2.74 -2.28
C ILE A 171 18.49 -4.22 -2.14
N ARG A 172 18.41 -4.72 -0.90
CA ARG A 172 18.00 -6.09 -0.61
C ARG A 172 16.58 -6.10 -0.06
N ALA A 173 15.74 -6.95 -0.64
CA ALA A 173 14.44 -7.28 -0.07
C ALA A 173 14.62 -7.84 1.34
N LYS A 174 13.87 -7.27 2.29
CA LYS A 174 13.79 -7.75 3.67
C LYS A 174 12.59 -8.67 3.84
N SER A 175 11.45 -8.28 3.29
CA SER A 175 10.24 -9.09 3.30
C SER A 175 9.32 -8.77 2.14
N ILE A 176 8.41 -9.70 1.85
CA ILE A 176 7.31 -9.55 0.91
C ILE A 176 6.03 -9.91 1.64
N HIS A 177 5.02 -9.05 1.57
CA HIS A 177 3.70 -9.34 2.07
C HIS A 177 2.74 -9.53 0.91
N LEU A 178 2.01 -10.65 0.89
CA LEU A 178 1.10 -11.02 -0.17
C LEU A 178 -0.33 -11.08 0.36
N MET A 179 -1.26 -10.54 -0.41
CA MET A 179 -2.69 -10.64 -0.17
C MET A 179 -3.38 -11.04 -1.47
N LYS A 180 -4.21 -12.08 -1.38
CA LYS A 180 -5.16 -12.46 -2.43
C LYS A 180 -6.56 -12.39 -1.84
N MET A 181 -7.36 -11.47 -2.35
CA MET A 181 -8.66 -11.16 -1.79
C MET A 181 -9.77 -11.41 -2.80
N ARG A 182 -10.87 -11.99 -2.33
CA ARG A 182 -12.10 -12.16 -3.10
C ARG A 182 -13.14 -11.14 -2.69
N ARG A 183 -13.93 -10.67 -3.65
CA ARG A 183 -15.02 -9.75 -3.37
C ARG A 183 -16.11 -10.45 -2.58
N ILE A 184 -16.56 -9.82 -1.50
CA ILE A 184 -17.68 -10.27 -0.66
C ILE A 184 -18.89 -9.32 -0.73
N SER A 185 -18.69 -8.08 -1.17
CA SER A 185 -19.79 -7.15 -1.51
C SER A 185 -19.37 -6.22 -2.65
N ALA A 186 -20.33 -5.78 -3.46
CA ALA A 186 -20.14 -4.73 -4.46
C ALA A 186 -20.23 -3.33 -3.84
#